data_AF-A0A849G9T9-F1
#
_entry.id   AF-A0A849G9T9-F1
#
_cell.length_a   1.000
_cell.length_b   1.000
_cell.length_c   1.000
_cell.angle_alpha   90.00
_cell.angle_beta   90.00
_cell.angle_gamma   90.00
#
_symmetry.space_group_name_H-M   'P 1'
#
loop_
_entity.id
_entity.type
_entity.pdbx_description
1 polymer ?
#
loop_
_entity_poly.entity_id
_entity_poly.type
_entity_poly.pdbx_seq_one_letter_code
_entity_poly.pdbx_strand_id
1 'polypeptide(L)' 'MTSQGTRDRLVDRLRSHGISDERVLKAVATTPRHEFVDEALSSRAYEDTALPIGLGQTISQPWV' A
#
# COMPACT_ATOMS: atom_id res chain seq x y z
N MET A 1 -0.79 6.52 -12.40
CA MET A 1 -2.17 6.38 -11.86
C MET A 1 -2.50 4.91 -11.59
N THR A 2 -2.81 4.54 -10.34
CA THR A 2 -3.24 3.17 -9.98
C THR A 2 -4.75 3.06 -9.86
N SER A 3 -5.35 1.93 -10.24
CA SER A 3 -6.81 1.72 -10.15
C SER A 3 -7.28 1.37 -8.73
N GLN A 4 -8.58 1.58 -8.46
CA GLN A 4 -9.20 1.15 -7.20
C GLN A 4 -9.07 -0.36 -6.96
N GLY A 5 -9.22 -1.18 -8.01
CA GLY A 5 -9.07 -2.63 -7.90
C GLY A 5 -7.69 -3.10 -7.45
N THR A 6 -6.62 -2.33 -7.72
CA THR A 6 -5.28 -2.63 -7.18
C THR A 6 -5.23 -2.40 -5.67
N ARG A 7 -5.92 -1.38 -5.16
CA ARG A 7 -5.99 -1.07 -3.72
C ARG A 7 -6.82 -2.12 -2.99
N ASP A 8 -7.95 -2.51 -3.56
CA ASP A 8 -8.84 -3.52 -2.97
C ASP A 8 -8.11 -4.87 -2.82
N ARG A 9 -7.30 -5.28 -3.80
CA ARG A 9 -6.45 -6.48 -3.68
C ARG A 9 -5.44 -6.41 -2.55
N LEU A 10 -4.89 -5.23 -2.25
CA LEU A 10 -4.02 -5.07 -1.08
C LEU A 10 -4.83 -5.26 0.20
N VAL A 11 -6.01 -4.64 0.29
CA VAL A 11 -6.91 -4.75 1.44
C VAL A 11 -7.34 -6.20 1.69
N ASP A 12 -7.69 -6.94 0.65
CA ASP A 12 -8.05 -8.37 0.74
C ASP A 12 -6.91 -9.21 1.30
N ARG A 13 -5.66 -8.95 0.85
CA ARG A 13 -4.47 -9.60 1.38
C ARG A 13 -4.26 -9.24 2.85
N LEU A 14 -4.32 -7.96 3.21
CA LEU A 14 -4.14 -7.53 4.61
C LEU A 14 -5.18 -8.16 5.54
N ARG A 15 -6.43 -8.27 5.06
CA ARG A 15 -7.51 -8.98 5.75
C ARG A 15 -7.18 -10.46 5.91
N SER A 16 -6.71 -11.14 4.86
CA SER A 16 -6.34 -12.56 4.92
C SER A 16 -5.15 -12.84 5.84
N HIS A 17 -4.29 -11.84 6.06
CA HIS A 17 -3.14 -11.93 6.97
C HIS A 17 -3.49 -11.58 8.42
N GLY A 18 -4.74 -11.20 8.71
CA GLY A 18 -5.26 -11.07 10.08
C GLY A 18 -5.60 -9.65 10.53
N ILE A 19 -5.48 -8.63 9.66
CA ILE A 19 -6.01 -7.29 9.98
C ILE A 19 -7.54 -7.34 9.95
N SER A 20 -8.16 -7.22 11.11
CA SER A 20 -9.63 -7.25 11.27
C SER A 20 -10.27 -5.89 11.54
N ASP A 21 -9.49 -4.83 11.83
CA ASP A 21 -10.06 -3.49 12.05
C ASP A 21 -10.48 -2.88 10.70
N GLU A 22 -11.79 -2.86 10.45
CA GLU A 22 -12.39 -2.31 9.23
C GLU A 22 -12.07 -0.82 9.02
N ARG A 23 -11.78 -0.06 10.08
CA ARG A 23 -11.35 1.34 9.96
C ARG A 23 -9.96 1.43 9.36
N VAL A 24 -9.06 0.52 9.76
CA VAL A 24 -7.70 0.41 9.20
C VAL A 24 -7.77 -0.02 7.74
N LEU A 25 -8.53 -1.07 7.43
CA LEU A 25 -8.69 -1.56 6.06
C LEU A 25 -9.28 -0.48 5.14
N LYS A 26 -10.29 0.27 5.61
CA LYS A 26 -10.86 1.40 4.88
C LYS A 26 -9.82 2.50 4.63
N ALA A 27 -9.03 2.86 5.64
CA ALA A 27 -7.99 3.87 5.48
C ALA A 27 -6.95 3.45 4.44
N VAL A 28 -6.53 2.18 4.42
CA VAL A 28 -5.63 1.64 3.39
C VAL A 28 -6.28 1.68 2.01
N ALA A 29 -7.56 1.33 1.89
CA ALA A 29 -8.29 1.34 0.62
C ALA A 29 -8.39 2.75 0.00
N THR A 30 -8.57 3.77 0.84
CA THR A 30 -8.82 5.16 0.40
C THR A 30 -7.56 6.01 0.30
N THR A 31 -6.47 5.63 0.96
CA THR A 31 -5.22 6.41 0.93
C THR A 31 -4.46 6.10 -0.37
N PRO A 32 -4.15 7.10 -1.21
CA PRO A 32 -3.44 6.89 -2.46
C PRO A 32 -1.93 6.67 -2.20
N ARG A 33 -1.56 5.50 -1.66
CA ARG A 33 -0.17 5.14 -1.30
C ARG A 33 0.86 5.42 -2.41
N HIS A 34 0.48 5.28 -3.68
CA HIS A 34 1.33 5.58 -4.83
C HIS A 34 1.75 7.05 -4.97
N GLU A 35 1.06 7.99 -4.32
CA GLU A 35 1.45 9.42 -4.26
C GLU A 35 2.63 9.67 -3.30
N PHE A 36 2.99 8.68 -2.48
CA PHE A 36 4.07 8.77 -1.47
C PHE A 36 5.37 8.08 -1.93
N VAL A 37 5.47 7.70 -3.20
CA VAL A 37 6.67 7.10 -3.81
C VAL A 37 6.94 7.78 -5.14
N ASP A 38 8.15 7.61 -5.68
CA ASP A 38 8.46 8.06 -7.04
C ASP A 38 7.50 7.46 -8.07
N GLU A 39 7.15 8.24 -9.10
CA GLU A 39 6.20 7.80 -10.14
C GLU A 39 6.67 6.52 -10.85
N ALA A 40 7.98 6.33 -10.99
CA ALA A 40 8.57 5.10 -11.55
C ALA A 40 8.26 3.83 -10.72
N LEU A 41 7.90 3.99 -9.45
CA LEU A 41 7.53 2.93 -8.51
C LEU A 41 6.02 2.86 -8.27
N SER A 42 5.21 3.71 -8.90
CA SER A 42 3.77 3.80 -8.64
C SER A 42 3.03 2.48 -8.91
N SER A 43 3.48 1.70 -9.89
CA SER A 43 2.95 0.37 -10.21
C SER A 43 3.18 -0.67 -9.11
N ARG A 44 4.20 -0.48 -8.28
CA ARG A 44 4.61 -1.37 -7.19
C ARG A 44 4.12 -0.91 -5.82
N ALA A 45 3.51 0.27 -5.72
CA ALA A 45 3.13 0.90 -4.45
C ALA A 45 2.20 0.05 -3.55
N TYR A 46 1.50 -0.93 -4.13
CA TYR A 46 0.55 -1.81 -3.44
C TYR A 46 1.03 -3.27 -3.36
N GLU A 47 2.30 -3.52 -3.68
CA GLU A 47 2.99 -4.77 -3.33
C GLU A 47 3.27 -4.80 -1.82
N ASP A 48 3.31 -5.99 -1.23
CA ASP A 48 3.69 -6.15 0.17
C ASP A 48 5.22 -6.11 0.33
N THR A 49 5.80 -4.94 0.08
CA THR A 49 7.24 -4.72 0.10
C THR A 49 7.57 -3.28 0.50
N ALA A 50 8.73 -3.07 1.12
CA ALA A 50 9.24 -1.74 1.38
C ALA A 50 9.74 -1.10 0.07
N LEU A 51 9.50 0.20 -0.10
CA LEU A 51 9.91 0.94 -1.29
C LEU A 51 10.75 2.17 -0.91
N PRO A 52 11.79 2.52 -1.68
CA PRO A 52 12.59 3.71 -1.40
C PRO A 52 11.76 4.98 -1.61
N ILE A 53 12.00 5.98 -0.77
CA ILE A 53 11.37 7.31 -0.82
C ILE A 53 12.41 8.45 -0.85
N GLY A 54 13.65 8.11 -1.22
CA GLY A 54 14.79 9.04 -1.23
C GLY A 54 15.51 9.14 0.11
N LEU A 55 16.64 9.86 0.12
CA LEU A 55 17.47 10.12 1.32
C LEU A 55 17.86 8.86 2.11
N GLY A 56 18.03 7.72 1.42
CA GLY A 56 18.33 6.44 2.06
C GLY A 56 17.19 5.88 2.93
N GLN A 57 15.98 6.40 2.80
CA GLN A 57 14.79 5.98 3.55
C GLN A 57 13.85 5.14 2.67
N THR A 58 13.01 4.35 3.34
CA THR A 58 11.97 3.53 2.71
C THR A 58 10.62 3.76 3.38
N ILE A 59 9.54 3.74 2.60
CA ILE A 59 8.20 3.52 3.15
C ILE A 59 8.05 2.05 3.51
N SER A 60 7.54 1.78 4.72
CA SER A 60 7.37 0.41 5.25
C SER A 60 6.44 -0.43 4.37
N GLN A 61 6.68 -1.73 4.32
CA GLN A 61 5.75 -2.69 3.73
C GLN A 61 4.37 -2.62 4.42
N PRO A 62 3.27 -2.83 3.69
CA PRO A 62 1.91 -2.82 4.22
C PRO A 62 1.62 -3.78 5.38
N TRP A 63 2.26 -4.96 5.43
CA TRP A 63 2.03 -5.96 6.49
C TRP A 63 3.28 -6.26 7.33
N VAL A 64 3.15 -6.37 8.66
CA VAL A 64 4.22 -6.73 9.61
C VAL A 64 3.67 -7.55 10.77
#